data_AF-A0A1V3L6X2-F1
#
_entry.id   AF-A0A1V3L6X2-F1
#
_cell.length_a   1.000
_cell.length_b   1.000
_cell.length_c   1.000
_cell.angle_alpha   90.00
_cell.angle_beta   90.00
_cell.angle_gamma   90.00
#
_symmetry.space_group_name_H-M   'P 1'
#
loop_
_entity.id
_entity.type
_entity.pdbx_description
1 polymer ?
#
loop_
_entity_poly.entity_id
_entity_poly.type
_entity_poly.pdbx_seq_one_letter_code
_entity_poly.pdbx_strand_id
1 'polypeptide(L)'
;MLSEKEIEALKNGAFGVTRSGRKVQYAGKCENSHRWVLFHRMNPQYAEGIIEDYDEFGCYSEQMEHRLDIVGLWENKPEPFNLERALAGEPVLLRNNLKAFVLHDIRPLINIVEYYPIIGVDEQGTLMRWNHKGQYPLQNNQGYLDIVGMWKEPEPVKSSADNLPKPIRELGDLKECWSIVMDFNTLRPLHRIMGDKWGEGIKGELKNGLIYATEEDCQAVCNWLMNR
;
A
#
# COMPACT_ATOMS: atom_id res chain seq x y z
N MET A 1 0.08 -8.73 4.41
CA MET A 1 -1.27 -9.28 4.15
C MET A 1 -1.96 -8.37 3.16
N LEU A 2 -2.75 -8.93 2.25
CA LEU A 2 -3.55 -8.16 1.28
C LEU A 2 -4.69 -7.45 2.00
N SER A 3 -5.06 -6.26 1.51
CA SER A 3 -6.26 -5.56 1.98
C SER A 3 -7.54 -6.22 1.44
N GLU A 4 -8.67 -6.00 2.11
CA GLU A 4 -9.98 -6.52 1.65
C GLU A 4 -10.32 -6.07 0.23
N LYS A 5 -9.99 -4.81 -0.11
CA LYS A 5 -10.17 -4.24 -1.45
C LYS A 5 -9.36 -4.98 -2.51
N GLU A 6 -8.10 -5.34 -2.21
CA GLU A 6 -7.27 -6.12 -3.12
C GLU A 6 -7.80 -7.54 -3.29
N ILE A 7 -8.27 -8.15 -2.20
CA ILE A 7 -8.91 -9.47 -2.24
C ILE A 7 -10.16 -9.45 -3.13
N GLU A 8 -11.01 -8.44 -2.98
CA GLU A 8 -12.21 -8.27 -3.81
C GLU A 8 -11.86 -8.03 -5.29
N ALA A 9 -10.89 -7.17 -5.58
CA ALA A 9 -10.43 -6.92 -6.95
C ALA A 9 -9.93 -8.22 -7.62
N LEU A 10 -9.13 -9.02 -6.90
CA LEU A 10 -8.62 -10.29 -7.39
C LEU A 10 -9.75 -11.32 -7.62
N LYS A 11 -10.76 -11.37 -6.74
CA LYS A 11 -11.98 -12.18 -6.95
C LYS A 11 -12.77 -11.75 -8.18
N ASN A 12 -12.79 -10.45 -8.47
CA ASN A 12 -13.44 -9.86 -9.65
C ASN A 12 -12.58 -9.95 -10.94
N GLY A 13 -11.52 -10.75 -10.93
CA GLY A 13 -10.73 -11.07 -12.11
C GLY A 13 -9.50 -10.20 -12.32
N ALA A 14 -9.16 -9.30 -11.38
CA ALA A 14 -7.87 -8.62 -11.41
C ALA A 14 -6.72 -9.63 -11.30
N PHE A 15 -5.56 -9.24 -11.82
CA PHE A 15 -4.34 -10.04 -11.71
C PHE A 15 -3.59 -9.68 -10.43
N GLY A 16 -3.02 -10.68 -9.77
CA GLY A 16 -2.13 -10.52 -8.63
C GLY A 16 -0.67 -10.62 -9.01
N VAL A 17 0.19 -10.21 -8.08
CA VAL A 17 1.64 -10.41 -8.18
C VAL A 17 2.13 -11.24 -6.98
N THR A 18 2.88 -12.29 -7.27
CA THR A 18 3.54 -13.08 -6.22
C THR A 18 4.76 -12.35 -5.68
N ARG A 19 5.24 -12.75 -4.51
CA ARG A 19 6.48 -12.25 -3.89
C ARG A 19 7.71 -12.38 -4.80
N SER A 20 7.74 -13.40 -5.67
CA SER A 20 8.78 -13.58 -6.69
C SER A 20 8.55 -12.77 -7.97
N GLY A 21 7.53 -11.91 -8.00
CA GLY A 21 7.20 -11.02 -9.10
C GLY A 21 6.45 -11.70 -10.25
N ARG A 22 5.83 -12.87 -10.02
CA ARG A 22 5.07 -13.61 -11.04
C ARG A 22 3.63 -13.12 -11.10
N LYS A 23 3.05 -13.11 -12.29
CA LYS A 23 1.63 -12.77 -12.48
C LYS A 23 0.77 -13.98 -12.10
N VAL A 24 -0.33 -13.73 -11.38
CA VAL A 24 -1.32 -14.74 -11.03
C VAL A 24 -2.74 -14.25 -11.28
N GLN A 25 -3.68 -15.16 -11.46
CA GLN A 25 -5.11 -14.86 -11.57
C GLN A 25 -5.91 -15.83 -10.72
N TYR A 26 -6.90 -15.31 -9.98
CA TYR A 26 -7.76 -16.15 -9.17
C TYR A 26 -8.65 -17.03 -10.08
N ALA A 27 -8.66 -18.33 -9.82
CA ALA A 27 -9.38 -19.33 -10.62
C ALA A 27 -10.61 -19.91 -9.89
N GLY A 28 -10.88 -19.48 -8.66
CA GLY A 28 -11.98 -19.95 -7.83
C GLY A 28 -11.52 -20.73 -6.59
N LYS A 29 -12.49 -21.29 -5.87
CA LYS A 29 -12.26 -22.11 -4.68
C LYS A 29 -12.66 -23.55 -4.96
N CYS A 30 -11.86 -24.51 -4.51
CA CYS A 30 -12.21 -25.92 -4.49
C CYS A 30 -12.00 -26.50 -3.10
N GLU A 31 -13.03 -27.14 -2.56
CA GLU A 31 -13.01 -27.66 -1.19
C GLU A 31 -12.53 -26.59 -0.21
N ASN A 32 -11.35 -26.79 0.38
CA ASN A 32 -10.76 -25.90 1.38
C ASN A 32 -9.67 -24.96 0.83
N SER A 33 -9.39 -24.98 -0.48
CA SER A 33 -8.27 -24.20 -1.04
C SER A 33 -8.68 -23.27 -2.19
N HIS A 34 -7.98 -22.12 -2.25
CA HIS A 34 -8.05 -21.17 -3.34
C HIS A 34 -7.12 -21.58 -4.49
N ARG A 35 -7.67 -21.63 -5.71
CA ARG A 35 -6.91 -21.94 -6.92
C ARG A 35 -6.47 -20.69 -7.66
N TRP A 36 -5.28 -20.74 -8.20
CA TRP A 36 -4.67 -19.63 -8.91
C TRP A 36 -4.01 -20.09 -10.21
N VAL A 37 -4.29 -19.42 -11.31
CA VAL A 37 -3.51 -19.56 -12.55
C VAL A 37 -2.22 -18.78 -12.38
N LEU A 38 -1.09 -19.45 -12.54
CA LEU A 38 0.25 -18.89 -12.52
C LEU A 38 0.73 -18.67 -13.96
N PHE A 39 1.24 -17.47 -14.24
CA PHE A 39 1.74 -17.12 -15.58
C PHE A 39 3.26 -17.26 -15.67
N HIS A 40 3.75 -17.42 -16.89
CA HIS A 40 5.16 -17.63 -17.18
C HIS A 40 6.02 -16.41 -16.81
N ARG A 41 7.16 -16.65 -16.15
CA ARG A 41 8.00 -15.59 -15.57
C ARG A 41 8.51 -14.58 -16.60
N MET A 42 8.97 -15.07 -17.75
CA MET A 42 9.55 -14.22 -18.81
C MET A 42 8.51 -13.73 -19.81
N ASN A 43 7.32 -14.35 -19.84
CA ASN A 43 6.26 -13.96 -20.74
C ASN A 43 4.89 -14.11 -20.05
N PRO A 44 4.46 -13.07 -19.31
CA PRO A 44 3.24 -13.12 -18.50
C PRO A 44 1.93 -13.21 -19.29
N GLN A 45 1.99 -13.34 -20.63
CA GLN A 45 0.82 -13.60 -21.47
C GLN A 45 0.47 -15.09 -21.52
N TYR A 46 1.41 -15.98 -21.22
CA TYR A 46 1.20 -17.42 -21.23
C TYR A 46 0.98 -17.97 -19.81
N ALA A 47 -0.07 -18.76 -19.64
CA ALA A 47 -0.28 -19.53 -18.42
C ALA A 47 0.77 -20.66 -18.33
N GLU A 48 1.35 -20.85 -17.15
CA GLU A 48 2.35 -21.89 -16.87
C GLU A 48 1.75 -23.05 -16.07
N GLY A 49 0.77 -22.79 -15.21
CA GLY A 49 0.12 -23.83 -14.42
C GLY A 49 -0.96 -23.33 -13.48
N ILE A 50 -1.57 -24.24 -12.73
CA ILE A 50 -2.52 -23.96 -11.65
C ILE A 50 -1.84 -24.28 -10.32
N ILE A 51 -2.02 -23.41 -9.34
CA ILE A 51 -1.57 -23.60 -7.95
C ILE A 51 -2.79 -23.78 -7.06
N GLU A 52 -2.77 -24.77 -6.17
CA GLU A 52 -3.92 -25.18 -5.34
C GLU A 52 -3.61 -25.27 -3.83
N ASP A 53 -2.49 -24.71 -3.35
CA ASP A 53 -2.08 -24.81 -1.94
C ASP A 53 -2.29 -23.49 -1.14
N TYR A 54 -3.34 -22.72 -1.45
CA TYR A 54 -3.65 -21.46 -0.75
C TYR A 54 -4.82 -21.63 0.20
N ASP A 55 -4.53 -21.76 1.50
CA ASP A 55 -5.54 -21.86 2.56
C ASP A 55 -6.25 -20.51 2.78
N GLU A 56 -5.53 -19.41 2.57
CA GLU A 56 -6.03 -18.04 2.59
C GLU A 56 -5.66 -17.29 1.30
N PHE A 57 -6.28 -16.13 1.08
CA PHE A 57 -6.05 -15.29 -0.07
C PHE A 57 -4.71 -14.55 0.05
N GLY A 58 -3.61 -15.24 -0.22
CA GLY A 58 -2.26 -14.67 -0.31
C GLY A 58 -1.14 -15.44 0.36
N CYS A 59 -1.43 -16.51 1.11
CA CYS A 59 -0.42 -17.36 1.75
C CYS A 59 -0.37 -18.73 1.07
N TYR A 60 0.82 -19.14 0.59
CA TYR A 60 1.02 -20.46 -0.02
C TYR A 60 1.55 -21.45 1.02
N SER A 61 0.72 -22.42 1.41
CA SER A 61 0.92 -23.48 2.43
C SER A 61 1.39 -23.02 3.82
N GLU A 62 0.56 -23.23 4.84
CA GLU A 62 0.79 -23.10 6.29
C GLU A 62 2.14 -22.49 6.78
N GLN A 63 2.05 -21.22 7.23
CA GLN A 63 2.87 -20.57 8.27
C GLN A 63 4.31 -20.09 7.97
N MET A 64 4.79 -20.07 6.72
CA MET A 64 6.04 -19.37 6.37
C MET A 64 5.91 -18.50 5.12
N GLU A 65 6.65 -17.39 5.07
CA GLU A 65 6.71 -16.56 3.85
C GLU A 65 7.24 -17.39 2.67
N HIS A 66 6.44 -17.53 1.62
CA HIS A 66 6.79 -18.31 0.45
C HIS A 66 6.93 -17.42 -0.79
N ARG A 67 7.79 -17.85 -1.73
CA ARG A 67 8.03 -17.12 -2.99
C ARG A 67 6.78 -16.98 -3.88
N LEU A 68 5.75 -17.79 -3.62
CA LEU A 68 4.48 -17.76 -4.34
C LEU A 68 3.41 -16.90 -3.64
N ASP A 69 3.61 -16.46 -2.39
CA ASP A 69 2.67 -15.58 -1.69
C ASP A 69 2.22 -14.42 -2.57
N ILE A 70 0.94 -14.09 -2.54
CA ILE A 70 0.38 -12.98 -3.31
C ILE A 70 0.49 -11.73 -2.46
N VAL A 71 1.28 -10.77 -2.93
CA VAL A 71 1.68 -9.59 -2.15
C VAL A 71 1.04 -8.29 -2.65
N GLY A 72 0.25 -8.36 -3.73
CA GLY A 72 -0.54 -7.23 -4.22
C GLY A 72 -1.16 -7.49 -5.58
N LEU A 73 -1.69 -6.43 -6.19
CA LEU A 73 -2.19 -6.43 -7.56
C LEU A 73 -1.04 -6.30 -8.59
N TRP A 74 -1.20 -6.94 -9.74
CA TRP A 74 -0.23 -6.90 -10.84
C TRP A 74 -0.04 -5.49 -11.40
N GLU A 75 -1.09 -4.67 -11.42
CA GLU A 75 -1.01 -3.26 -11.83
C GLU A 75 -0.15 -2.41 -10.89
N ASN A 76 -0.04 -2.83 -9.62
CA ASN A 76 0.79 -2.20 -8.60
C ASN A 76 2.19 -2.81 -8.56
N LYS A 77 2.50 -3.75 -9.45
CA LYS A 77 3.84 -4.33 -9.53
C LYS A 77 4.85 -3.22 -9.87
N PRO A 78 5.95 -3.10 -9.11
CA PRO A 78 7.01 -2.17 -9.43
C PRO A 78 7.58 -2.44 -10.83
N GLU A 79 7.92 -1.38 -11.56
CA GLU A 79 8.68 -1.52 -12.79
C GLU A 79 9.98 -2.27 -12.50
N PRO A 80 10.43 -3.22 -13.34
CA PRO A 80 11.68 -3.93 -13.12
C PRO A 80 12.87 -2.98 -12.99
N PHE A 81 13.81 -3.31 -12.11
CA PHE A 81 15.03 -2.54 -11.92
C PHE A 81 15.80 -2.35 -13.24
N ASN A 82 16.14 -1.09 -13.53
CA ASN A 82 16.97 -0.70 -14.66
C ASN A 82 18.16 0.13 -14.15
N LEU A 83 19.36 -0.45 -14.23
CA LEU A 83 20.57 0.18 -13.73
C LEU A 83 20.95 1.47 -14.46
N GLU A 84 20.71 1.54 -15.78
CA GLU A 84 21.03 2.73 -16.58
C GLU A 84 20.16 3.92 -16.16
N ARG A 85 18.85 3.70 -16.03
CA ARG A 85 17.90 4.71 -15.52
C ARG A 85 18.25 5.13 -14.09
N ALA A 86 18.59 4.17 -13.24
CA ALA A 86 18.97 4.46 -11.86
C ALA A 86 20.25 5.32 -11.78
N LEU A 87 21.26 5.02 -12.60
CA LEU A 87 22.49 5.83 -12.71
C LEU A 87 22.25 7.21 -13.33
N ALA A 88 21.18 7.38 -14.13
CA ALA A 88 20.72 8.67 -14.62
C ALA A 88 19.98 9.51 -13.56
N GLY A 89 19.83 8.98 -12.33
CA GLY A 89 19.24 9.68 -11.19
C GLY A 89 17.77 9.32 -10.91
N GLU A 90 17.19 8.38 -11.66
CA GLU A 90 15.84 7.90 -11.33
C GLU A 90 15.85 7.06 -10.03
N PRO A 91 14.88 7.28 -9.12
CA PRO A 91 14.83 6.56 -7.86
C PRO A 91 14.49 5.07 -8.04
N VAL A 92 14.95 4.25 -7.11
CA VAL A 92 14.71 2.80 -7.07
C VAL A 92 13.89 2.41 -5.84
N LEU A 93 13.15 1.31 -5.97
CA LEU A 93 12.35 0.73 -4.91
C LEU A 93 13.12 -0.40 -4.24
N LEU A 94 13.32 -0.29 -2.93
CA LEU A 94 13.87 -1.34 -2.10
C LEU A 94 12.79 -2.34 -1.66
N ARG A 95 13.17 -3.58 -1.35
CA ARG A 95 12.25 -4.65 -0.94
C ARG A 95 11.44 -4.31 0.33
N ASN A 96 11.98 -3.47 1.20
CA ASN A 96 11.29 -2.92 2.37
C ASN A 96 10.33 -1.76 2.04
N ASN A 97 10.03 -1.54 0.76
CA ASN A 97 9.18 -0.48 0.23
C ASN A 97 9.71 0.94 0.45
N LEU A 98 11.00 1.10 0.74
CA LEU A 98 11.63 2.41 0.82
C LEU A 98 12.23 2.83 -0.52
N LYS A 99 12.32 4.15 -0.71
CA LYS A 99 12.95 4.78 -1.86
C LYS A 99 14.46 4.89 -1.63
N ALA A 100 15.23 4.70 -2.70
CA ALA A 100 16.67 4.93 -2.70
C ALA A 100 17.14 5.50 -4.04
N PHE A 101 18.39 5.95 -4.08
CA PHE A 101 19.02 6.55 -5.26
C PHE A 101 20.36 5.88 -5.53
N VAL A 102 20.58 5.49 -6.78
CA VAL A 102 21.90 5.03 -7.22
C VAL A 102 22.74 6.26 -7.58
N LEU A 103 23.96 6.32 -7.04
CA LEU A 103 24.88 7.45 -7.23
C LEU A 103 25.98 7.12 -8.23
N HIS A 104 26.55 5.92 -8.16
CA HIS A 104 27.67 5.55 -9.02
C HIS A 104 27.86 4.06 -9.19
N ASP A 105 28.46 3.67 -10.31
CA ASP A 105 29.03 2.35 -10.52
C ASP A 105 30.55 2.48 -10.49
N ILE A 106 31.21 1.83 -9.54
CA ILE A 106 32.67 1.95 -9.38
C ILE A 106 33.46 1.00 -10.27
N ARG A 107 32.83 0.08 -11.03
CA ARG A 107 33.56 -0.83 -11.94
C ARG A 107 34.48 -0.11 -12.93
N PRO A 108 34.12 1.05 -13.53
CA PRO A 108 35.02 1.79 -14.41
C PRO A 108 36.22 2.42 -13.69
N LEU A 109 36.17 2.55 -12.35
CA LEU A 109 37.17 3.23 -11.54
C LEU A 109 38.21 2.27 -10.93
N ILE A 110 37.92 0.97 -10.92
CA ILE A 110 38.75 -0.03 -10.24
C ILE A 110 39.09 -1.20 -11.18
N ASN A 111 40.30 -1.74 -11.05
CA ASN A 111 40.77 -2.87 -11.86
C ASN A 111 40.51 -4.24 -11.19
N ILE A 112 39.66 -4.29 -10.16
CA ILE A 112 39.32 -5.51 -9.43
C ILE A 112 37.84 -5.85 -9.59
N VAL A 113 37.50 -7.13 -9.53
CA VAL A 113 36.11 -7.59 -9.50
C VAL A 113 35.54 -7.29 -8.12
N GLU A 114 34.79 -6.20 -8.00
CA GLU A 114 33.95 -5.90 -6.84
C GLU A 114 32.57 -6.55 -7.04
N TYR A 115 32.11 -7.31 -6.04
CA TYR A 115 30.83 -8.02 -6.11
C TYR A 115 29.64 -7.05 -5.95
N TYR A 116 29.84 -5.94 -5.24
CA TYR A 116 28.83 -4.92 -4.98
C TYR A 116 29.30 -3.51 -5.41
N PRO A 117 29.48 -3.27 -6.71
CA PRO A 117 30.09 -2.04 -7.20
C PRO A 117 29.12 -0.87 -7.33
N ILE A 118 27.82 -1.10 -7.15
CA ILE A 118 26.81 -0.04 -7.25
C ILE A 118 26.73 0.65 -5.89
N ILE A 119 26.97 1.95 -5.86
CA ILE A 119 26.89 2.79 -4.66
C ILE A 119 25.64 3.65 -4.74
N GLY A 120 24.93 3.80 -3.64
CA GLY A 120 23.82 4.73 -3.54
C GLY A 120 23.44 5.07 -2.10
N VAL A 121 22.29 5.72 -1.94
CA VAL A 121 21.77 6.17 -0.65
C VAL A 121 20.27 5.95 -0.53
N ASP A 122 19.78 5.70 0.68
CA ASP A 122 18.33 5.77 0.97
C ASP A 122 17.87 7.23 1.18
N GLU A 123 16.57 7.42 1.42
CA GLU A 123 15.99 8.75 1.73
C GLU A 123 16.55 9.39 3.01
N GLN A 124 17.11 8.60 3.91
CA GLN A 124 17.72 9.07 5.15
C GLN A 124 19.20 9.45 4.95
N GLY A 125 19.75 9.23 3.75
CA GLY A 125 21.16 9.50 3.43
C GLY A 125 22.11 8.39 3.87
N THR A 126 21.60 7.21 4.25
CA THR A 126 22.40 6.05 4.58
C THR A 126 23.10 5.53 3.33
N LEU A 127 24.42 5.37 3.38
CA LEU A 127 25.21 4.83 2.26
C LEU A 127 24.97 3.33 2.10
N MET A 128 24.73 2.89 0.86
CA MET A 128 24.40 1.51 0.51
C MET A 128 25.22 1.02 -0.68
N ARG A 129 25.37 -0.31 -0.76
CA ARG A 129 26.04 -0.98 -1.88
C ARG A 129 25.20 -2.14 -2.41
N TRP A 130 25.17 -2.30 -3.73
CA TRP A 130 24.50 -3.40 -4.41
C TRP A 130 25.37 -4.00 -5.51
N ASN A 131 25.04 -5.22 -5.91
CA ASN A 131 25.56 -5.78 -7.15
C ASN A 131 24.85 -5.19 -8.37
N HIS A 132 25.30 -5.54 -9.58
CA HIS A 132 24.72 -5.05 -10.84
C HIS A 132 23.25 -5.48 -11.07
N LYS A 133 22.72 -6.41 -10.26
CA LYS A 133 21.31 -6.83 -10.27
C LYS A 133 20.49 -6.19 -9.14
N GLY A 134 21.08 -5.27 -8.38
CA GLY A 134 20.41 -4.61 -7.27
C GLY A 134 20.37 -5.40 -5.97
N GLN A 135 21.16 -6.48 -5.83
CA GLN A 135 21.14 -7.30 -4.62
C GLN A 135 22.08 -6.73 -3.56
N TYR A 136 21.61 -6.67 -2.31
CA TYR A 136 22.36 -6.12 -1.19
C TYR A 136 23.21 -7.19 -0.49
N PRO A 137 24.43 -6.88 0.00
CA PRO A 137 25.31 -7.84 0.66
C PRO A 137 24.81 -8.20 2.08
N LEU A 138 24.06 -9.29 2.23
CA LEU A 138 23.76 -9.89 3.54
C LEU A 138 23.93 -11.41 3.53
N GLN A 139 24.58 -11.91 4.59
CA GLN A 139 24.86 -13.34 4.82
C GLN A 139 23.63 -14.13 5.32
N ASN A 140 22.55 -13.45 5.77
CA ASN A 140 21.46 -14.09 6.53
C ASN A 140 20.09 -13.99 5.85
N ASN A 141 20.07 -14.04 4.52
CA ASN A 141 18.86 -14.31 3.71
C ASN A 141 17.74 -13.26 3.73
N GLN A 142 17.98 -12.09 4.31
CA GLN A 142 16.87 -11.16 4.56
C GLN A 142 16.59 -10.17 3.42
N GLY A 143 17.51 -9.89 2.49
CA GLY A 143 17.24 -9.23 1.19
C GLY A 143 16.39 -7.95 1.21
N TYR A 144 16.10 -7.38 2.39
CA TYR A 144 15.11 -6.30 2.57
C TYR A 144 15.58 -4.99 1.93
N LEU A 145 16.88 -4.90 1.70
CA LEU A 145 17.52 -3.77 1.05
C LEU A 145 17.86 -4.07 -0.41
N ASP A 146 17.42 -5.20 -0.97
CA ASP A 146 17.51 -5.43 -2.42
C ASP A 146 16.68 -4.39 -3.15
N ILE A 147 17.21 -3.90 -4.28
CA ILE A 147 16.43 -3.17 -5.26
C ILE A 147 15.53 -4.17 -5.99
N VAL A 148 14.22 -3.98 -5.87
CA VAL A 148 13.20 -4.86 -6.47
C VAL A 148 12.50 -4.22 -7.66
N GLY A 149 12.73 -2.92 -7.89
CA GLY A 149 12.17 -2.20 -9.02
C GLY A 149 12.63 -0.76 -9.14
N MET A 150 12.12 -0.05 -10.13
CA MET A 150 12.18 1.41 -10.19
C MET A 150 11.08 1.98 -9.27
N TRP A 151 11.39 3.09 -8.59
CA TRP A 151 10.41 3.77 -7.75
C TRP A 151 9.38 4.48 -8.62
N LYS A 152 8.10 4.19 -8.39
CA LYS A 152 6.99 4.96 -8.92
C LYS A 152 6.51 5.86 -7.81
N GLU A 153 6.41 7.16 -8.06
CA GLU A 153 5.84 8.06 -7.06
C GLU A 153 4.43 7.56 -6.72
N PRO A 154 4.10 7.42 -5.42
CA PRO A 154 2.76 7.06 -5.02
C PRO A 154 1.80 8.05 -5.67
N GLU A 155 0.71 7.54 -6.26
CA GLU A 155 -0.29 8.45 -6.78
C GLU A 155 -0.67 9.39 -5.63
N PRO A 156 -0.67 10.71 -5.85
CA PRO A 156 -1.14 11.63 -4.84
C PRO A 156 -2.51 11.11 -4.46
N VAL A 157 -2.67 10.68 -3.21
CA VAL A 157 -3.98 10.36 -2.67
C VAL A 157 -4.74 11.66 -2.84
N LYS A 158 -5.54 11.77 -3.90
CA LYS A 158 -6.48 12.86 -4.07
C LYS A 158 -7.27 12.81 -2.80
N SER A 159 -7.03 13.77 -1.90
CA SER A 159 -7.77 13.83 -0.67
C SER A 159 -9.22 13.95 -1.11
N SER A 160 -9.99 12.88 -0.97
CA SER A 160 -11.43 12.88 -1.23
C SER A 160 -12.17 13.83 -0.27
N ALA A 161 -11.44 14.59 0.55
CA ALA A 161 -11.88 15.70 1.37
C ALA A 161 -12.74 16.70 0.58
N ASP A 162 -12.45 16.96 -0.69
CA ASP A 162 -13.26 17.88 -1.51
C ASP A 162 -14.68 17.36 -1.75
N ASN A 163 -14.86 16.04 -1.73
CA ASN A 163 -16.16 15.36 -1.85
C ASN A 163 -16.78 15.01 -0.49
N LEU A 164 -16.11 15.33 0.62
CA LEU A 164 -16.70 15.10 1.93
C LEU A 164 -17.77 16.13 2.22
N PRO A 165 -18.81 15.73 2.97
CA PRO A 165 -19.76 16.67 3.55
C PRO A 165 -19.03 17.78 4.30
N LYS A 166 -19.49 19.02 4.10
CA LYS A 166 -18.90 20.18 4.77
C LYS A 166 -19.47 20.28 6.18
N PRO A 167 -18.61 20.48 7.20
CA PRO A 167 -19.11 20.70 8.55
C PRO A 167 -19.86 22.02 8.63
N ILE A 168 -20.88 22.03 9.48
CA ILE A 168 -21.64 23.22 9.82
C ILE A 168 -20.77 24.14 10.68
N ARG A 169 -20.85 25.44 10.40
CA ARG A 169 -20.16 26.48 11.16
C ARG A 169 -21.10 27.34 11.99
N GLU A 170 -22.40 27.28 11.71
CA GLU A 170 -23.45 28.02 12.40
C GLU A 170 -24.68 27.13 12.59
N LEU A 171 -25.22 27.05 13.80
CA LEU A 171 -26.35 26.14 14.09
C LEU A 171 -27.69 26.65 13.55
N GLY A 172 -27.85 27.96 13.35
CA GLY A 172 -29.10 28.57 12.87
C GLY A 172 -30.30 28.10 13.69
N ASP A 173 -31.34 27.65 12.98
CA ASP A 173 -32.60 27.14 13.55
C ASP A 173 -32.61 25.62 13.80
N LEU A 174 -31.45 24.94 13.70
CA LEU A 174 -31.37 23.50 13.93
C LEU A 174 -31.76 23.16 15.36
N LYS A 175 -32.56 22.10 15.51
CA LYS A 175 -32.95 21.52 16.80
C LYS A 175 -32.16 20.27 17.16
N GLU A 176 -31.47 19.70 16.17
CA GLU A 176 -30.62 18.53 16.32
C GLU A 176 -29.45 18.59 15.33
N CYS A 177 -28.36 17.90 15.66
CA CYS A 177 -27.20 17.74 14.78
C CYS A 177 -26.37 16.51 15.20
N TRP A 178 -25.34 16.21 14.42
CA TRP A 178 -24.41 15.10 14.70
C TRP A 178 -22.99 15.63 14.87
N SER A 179 -22.32 15.14 15.90
CA SER A 179 -20.92 15.48 16.20
C SER A 179 -20.01 14.27 16.01
N ILE A 180 -18.81 14.47 15.49
CA ILE A 180 -17.79 13.41 15.46
C ILE A 180 -17.26 13.21 16.87
N VAL A 181 -17.35 11.99 17.39
CA VAL A 181 -16.74 11.62 18.67
C VAL A 181 -15.85 10.39 18.52
N MET A 182 -14.86 10.32 19.41
CA MET A 182 -13.96 9.18 19.53
C MET A 182 -14.41 8.32 20.71
N ASP A 183 -14.59 7.03 20.45
CA ASP A 183 -14.93 6.02 21.44
C ASP A 183 -13.87 4.91 21.41
N PHE A 184 -12.97 4.91 22.40
CA PHE A 184 -11.73 4.13 22.40
C PHE A 184 -10.89 4.35 21.14
N ASN A 185 -11.03 3.47 20.14
CA ASN A 185 -10.28 3.44 18.88
C ASN A 185 -11.17 3.59 17.64
N THR A 186 -12.43 4.01 17.78
CA THR A 186 -13.33 4.23 16.65
C THR A 186 -13.89 5.64 16.65
N LEU A 187 -14.12 6.18 15.46
CA LEU A 187 -14.86 7.43 15.26
C LEU A 187 -16.31 7.11 14.91
N ARG A 188 -17.25 7.78 15.55
CA ARG A 188 -18.69 7.62 15.26
C ARG A 188 -19.45 8.94 15.37
N PRO A 189 -20.59 9.06 14.68
CA PRO A 189 -21.55 10.13 14.92
C PRO A 189 -22.15 10.01 16.33
N LEU A 190 -22.28 11.16 16.99
CA LEU A 190 -23.07 11.31 18.20
C LEU A 190 -24.17 12.31 17.97
N HIS A 191 -25.41 11.84 18.09
CA HIS A 191 -26.61 12.66 18.00
C HIS A 191 -26.67 13.66 19.16
N ARG A 192 -26.97 14.91 18.83
CA ARG A 192 -27.09 16.05 19.74
C ARG A 192 -28.46 16.67 19.53
N ILE A 193 -29.18 16.90 20.62
CA ILE A 193 -30.49 17.54 20.60
C ILE A 193 -30.41 18.83 21.41
N MET A 194 -31.01 19.89 20.87
CA MET A 194 -31.13 21.17 21.55
C MET A 194 -32.17 21.07 22.68
N GLY A 195 -31.76 21.40 23.91
CA GLY A 195 -32.69 21.66 25.01
C GLY A 195 -33.26 23.08 24.91
N ASP A 196 -33.28 23.83 26.01
CA ASP A 196 -33.64 25.27 25.99
C ASP A 196 -32.61 26.11 25.22
N LYS A 197 -31.36 25.66 25.21
CA LYS A 197 -30.24 26.22 24.45
C LYS A 197 -29.21 25.13 24.20
N TRP A 198 -28.36 25.36 23.20
CA TRP A 198 -27.21 24.51 22.97
C TRP A 198 -26.20 24.58 24.12
N GLY A 199 -25.68 23.42 24.53
CA GLY A 199 -24.65 23.31 25.57
C GLY A 199 -23.31 23.91 25.13
N GLU A 200 -22.50 24.39 26.08
CA GLU A 200 -21.24 25.09 25.76
C GLU A 200 -20.23 24.25 24.97
N GLY A 201 -20.22 22.93 25.17
CA GLY A 201 -19.36 22.00 24.44
C GLY A 201 -19.54 22.07 22.91
N ILE A 202 -20.77 22.36 22.44
CA ILE A 202 -21.06 22.41 21.01
C ILE A 202 -20.32 23.56 20.31
N LYS A 203 -20.08 24.67 21.02
CA LYS A 203 -19.41 25.85 20.44
C LYS A 203 -17.97 25.52 20.06
N GLY A 204 -17.30 24.70 20.87
CA GLY A 204 -15.96 24.18 20.57
C GLY A 204 -15.97 23.28 19.34
N GLU A 205 -16.92 22.34 19.29
CA GLU A 205 -17.10 21.39 18.18
C GLU A 205 -17.40 22.12 16.84
N LEU A 206 -18.24 23.16 16.84
CA LEU A 206 -18.52 24.02 15.66
C LEU A 206 -17.28 24.74 15.14
N LYS A 207 -16.53 25.37 16.05
CA LYS A 207 -15.30 26.08 15.69
C LYS A 207 -14.28 25.13 15.07
N ASN A 208 -14.23 23.89 15.56
CA ASN A 208 -13.32 22.87 15.07
C ASN A 208 -13.84 22.13 13.82
N GLY A 209 -15.10 22.38 13.40
CA GLY A 209 -15.67 21.78 12.21
C GLY A 209 -16.02 20.31 12.38
N LEU A 210 -16.55 19.94 13.55
CA LEU A 210 -16.88 18.56 13.92
C LEU A 210 -18.40 18.27 13.89
N ILE A 211 -19.21 19.22 13.40
CA ILE A 211 -20.68 19.13 13.44
C ILE A 211 -21.27 19.07 12.03
N TYR A 212 -22.28 18.22 11.87
CA TYR A 212 -22.97 17.94 10.61
C TYR A 212 -24.49 17.96 10.80
N ALA A 213 -25.21 18.28 9.72
CA ALA A 213 -26.68 18.37 9.71
C ALA A 213 -27.36 17.01 9.78
N THR A 214 -26.68 15.96 9.33
CA THR A 214 -27.23 14.61 9.21
C THR A 214 -26.25 13.59 9.76
N GLU A 215 -26.78 12.42 10.13
CA GLU A 215 -25.97 11.29 10.59
C GLU A 215 -25.08 10.77 9.46
N GLU A 216 -25.64 10.67 8.25
CA GLU A 216 -24.98 10.15 7.07
C GLU A 216 -23.74 10.97 6.72
N ASP A 217 -23.87 12.30 6.79
CA ASP A 217 -22.76 13.20 6.51
C ASP A 217 -21.64 13.05 7.54
N CYS A 218 -22.03 12.99 8.81
CA CYS A 218 -21.09 12.76 9.92
C CYS A 218 -20.39 11.40 9.80
N GLN A 219 -21.14 10.35 9.44
CA GLN A 219 -20.64 9.00 9.29
C GLN A 219 -19.67 8.88 8.11
N ALA A 220 -19.97 9.55 6.99
CA ALA A 220 -19.08 9.60 5.83
C ALA A 220 -17.70 10.17 6.20
N VAL A 221 -17.67 11.23 7.03
CA VAL A 221 -16.41 11.80 7.51
C VAL A 221 -15.73 10.90 8.55
N CYS A 222 -16.47 10.27 9.48
CA CYS A 222 -15.90 9.28 10.41
C CYS A 222 -15.20 8.13 9.67
N ASN A 223 -15.88 7.55 8.67
CA ASN A 223 -15.33 6.47 7.86
C ASN A 223 -14.09 6.92 7.09
N TRP A 224 -14.09 8.15 6.56
CA TRP A 224 -12.94 8.69 5.87
C TRP A 224 -11.74 8.93 6.79
N LEU A 225 -11.96 9.46 7.99
CA LEU A 225 -10.90 9.68 8.97
C LEU A 225 -10.27 8.36 9.46
N MET A 226 -11.06 7.30 9.57
CA MET A 226 -10.61 5.97 10.01
C MET A 226 -9.83 5.18 8.94
N ASN A 227 -9.94 5.56 7.67
CA ASN A 227 -9.33 4.87 6.52
C ASN A 227 -8.09 5.60 5.96
N ARG A 228 -7.47 6.49 6.74
CA ARG A 228 -6.20 7.17 6.45
C ARG A 228 -5.05 6.47 7.16
#